data_AF-A0A7C6I3G0-F1
#
_entry.id   AF-A0A7C6I3G0-F1
#
_cell.length_a   1.000
_cell.length_b   1.000
_cell.length_c   1.000
_cell.angle_alpha   90.00
_cell.angle_beta   90.00
_cell.angle_gamma   90.00
#
_symmetry.space_group_name_H-M   'P 1'
#
loop_
_entity.id
_entity.type
_entity.pdbx_description
1 polymer ?
#
loop_
_entity_poly.entity_id
_entity_poly.type
_entity_poly.pdbx_seq_one_letter_code
_entity_poly.pdbx_strand_id
1 'polypeptide(L)'
;MKKNLKICLVASSGGHLEELKRLSNLCDYFDCFYMTEKTNNLKKDINYYFVSQINRKEFFFIFKFIILIIKSIFIFLKEKPDYVISTGALATYPICRIAKFFKKKVIYIQ
;
A
#
# COMPACT_ATOMS: atom_id res chain seq x y z
N MET A 1 -5.73 -23.93 -0.83
CA MET A 1 -5.87 -23.22 0.45
C MET A 1 -4.94 -22.01 0.42
N LYS A 2 -5.41 -20.81 0.80
CA LYS A 2 -4.53 -19.64 0.90
C LYS A 2 -3.55 -19.84 2.04
N LYS A 3 -2.28 -19.50 1.84
CA LYS A 3 -1.26 -19.51 2.90
C LYS A 3 -1.64 -18.47 3.95
N ASN A 4 -1.28 -18.74 5.21
CA ASN A 4 -1.65 -17.91 6.37
C ASN A 4 -0.82 -16.62 6.50
N LEU A 5 -0.30 -16.10 5.38
CA LEU A 5 0.51 -14.89 5.32
C LEU A 5 -0.31 -13.76 4.71
N LYS A 6 -0.21 -12.56 5.30
CA LYS A 6 -0.90 -11.37 4.80
C LYS A 6 0.04 -10.43 4.06
N ILE A 7 -0.37 -9.99 2.88
CA ILE A 7 0.44 -9.15 1.99
C ILE A 7 -0.25 -7.81 1.74
N CYS A 8 0.47 -6.73 2.00
CA CYS A 8 0.10 -5.37 1.60
C CYS A 8 0.71 -5.07 0.22
N LEU A 9 -0.13 -4.86 -0.77
CA LEU A 9 0.26 -4.41 -2.11
C LEU A 9 0.09 -2.88 -2.15
N VAL A 10 1.19 -2.12 -2.21
CA VAL A 10 1.14 -0.65 -2.09
C VAL A 10 1.80 0.08 -3.25
N ALA A 11 1.03 0.93 -3.93
CA ALA A 11 1.48 1.73 -5.08
C ALA A 11 0.81 3.10 -5.07
N SER A 12 1.43 4.09 -5.73
CA SER A 12 0.70 5.30 -6.16
C SER A 12 -0.22 4.96 -7.35
N SER A 13 -1.14 5.87 -7.67
CA SER A 13 -1.96 5.77 -8.87
C SER A 13 -1.12 5.82 -10.16
N GLY A 14 -1.74 5.51 -11.30
CA GLY A 14 -1.10 5.50 -12.62
C GLY A 14 -0.31 4.21 -12.90
N GLY A 15 0.80 4.32 -13.64
CA GLY A 15 1.59 3.17 -14.10
C GLY A 15 2.12 2.29 -12.96
N HIS A 16 2.45 2.88 -11.80
CA HIS A 16 2.86 2.14 -10.60
C HIS A 16 1.79 1.16 -10.09
N LEU A 17 0.50 1.53 -10.22
CA LEU A 17 -0.60 0.65 -9.84
C LEU A 17 -0.84 -0.44 -10.88
N GLU A 18 -0.66 -0.13 -12.17
CA GLU A 18 -0.81 -1.12 -13.23
C GLU A 18 0.23 -2.23 -13.13
N GLU A 19 1.47 -1.86 -12.81
CA GLU A 19 2.54 -2.81 -12.54
C GLU A 19 2.22 -3.68 -11.32
N LEU A 20 1.82 -3.07 -10.20
CA LEU A 20 1.43 -3.79 -8.99
C LEU A 20 0.23 -4.73 -9.23
N LYS A 21 -0.72 -4.35 -10.09
CA LYS A 21 -1.88 -5.19 -10.47
C LYS A 21 -1.48 -6.45 -11.23
N ARG A 22 -0.33 -6.48 -11.90
CA ARG A 22 0.18 -7.73 -12.52
C ARG A 22 0.46 -8.80 -11.46
N LEU A 23 0.75 -8.39 -10.23
CA LEU A 23 0.89 -9.28 -9.08
C LEU A 23 -0.43 -9.65 -8.41
N SER A 24 -1.58 -9.29 -8.99
CA SER A 24 -2.89 -9.61 -8.42
C SER A 24 -3.14 -11.12 -8.28
N ASN A 25 -2.49 -11.97 -9.08
CA ASN A 25 -2.55 -13.42 -8.93
C ASN A 25 -1.99 -13.90 -7.58
N LEU A 26 -1.15 -13.11 -6.90
CA LEU A 26 -0.71 -13.42 -5.52
C LEU A 26 -1.91 -13.48 -4.56
N CYS A 27 -2.96 -12.70 -4.81
CA CYS A 27 -4.17 -12.69 -4.00
C CYS A 27 -4.94 -14.01 -4.06
N ASP A 28 -4.67 -14.88 -5.03
CA ASP A 28 -5.30 -16.21 -5.12
C ASP A 28 -4.65 -17.19 -4.13
N TYR A 29 -3.38 -16.97 -3.78
CA TYR A 29 -2.58 -17.84 -2.91
C TYR A 29 -2.39 -17.27 -1.50
N PHE A 30 -2.52 -15.97 -1.31
CA PHE A 30 -2.28 -15.26 -0.05
C PHE A 30 -3.46 -14.35 0.31
N ASP A 31 -3.57 -14.00 1.59
CA ASP A 31 -4.47 -12.92 2.00
C ASP A 31 -3.82 -11.59 1.62
N CYS A 32 -4.49 -10.81 0.76
CA CYS A 32 -3.93 -9.61 0.17
C CYS A 32 -4.89 -8.44 0.31
N PHE A 33 -4.32 -7.27 0.54
CA PHE A 33 -5.03 -6.00 0.45
C PHE A 33 -4.17 -4.97 -0.25
N TYR A 34 -4.83 -3.96 -0.81
CA TYR A 34 -4.16 -2.88 -1.51
C TYR A 34 -4.21 -1.60 -0.69
N MET A 35 -3.13 -0.85 -0.72
CA MET A 35 -3.08 0.54 -0.25
C MET A 35 -2.64 1.41 -1.42
N THR A 36 -3.55 2.23 -1.93
CA THR A 36 -3.32 3.02 -3.15
C THR A 36 -4.01 4.38 -3.07
N GLU A 37 -3.61 5.29 -3.93
CA GLU A 37 -4.38 6.50 -4.19
C GLU A 37 -5.73 6.17 -4.85
N LYS A 38 -6.70 7.08 -4.72
CA LYS A 38 -8.06 6.88 -5.27
C LYS A 38 -7.99 6.69 -6.79
N THR A 39 -8.59 5.61 -7.27
CA THR A 39 -8.66 5.26 -8.70
C THR A 39 -9.99 4.60 -9.03
N ASN A 40 -10.37 4.64 -10.31
CA ASN A 40 -11.65 4.10 -10.78
C ASN A 40 -11.55 2.64 -11.24
N ASN A 41 -10.34 2.10 -11.43
CA ASN A 41 -10.12 0.77 -12.00
C ASN A 41 -9.76 -0.24 -10.91
N LEU A 42 -10.74 -0.71 -10.14
CA LEU A 42 -10.53 -1.64 -9.03
C LEU A 42 -11.14 -3.01 -9.35
N LYS A 43 -10.42 -4.09 -9.04
CA LYS A 43 -11.01 -5.45 -9.08
C LYS A 43 -12.05 -5.58 -7.95
N LYS A 44 -13.17 -6.24 -8.23
CA LYS A 44 -14.14 -6.64 -7.20
C LYS A 44 -13.52 -7.69 -6.26
N ASP A 45 -14.04 -7.78 -5.05
CA ASP A 45 -13.66 -8.79 -4.03
C ASP A 45 -12.23 -8.71 -3.46
N ILE A 46 -11.62 -7.53 -3.54
CA ILE A 46 -10.33 -7.24 -2.91
C ILE A 46 -10.48 -6.07 -1.94
N ASN A 47 -9.81 -6.13 -0.80
CA ASN A 47 -9.77 -5.03 0.16
C ASN A 47 -8.86 -3.90 -0.35
N TYR A 48 -9.40 -2.68 -0.46
CA TYR A 48 -8.65 -1.48 -0.83
C TYR A 48 -8.71 -0.43 0.27
N TYR A 49 -7.55 0.12 0.59
CA TYR A 49 -7.39 1.28 1.44
C TYR A 49 -6.93 2.47 0.61
N PHE A 50 -7.79 3.49 0.51
CA PHE A 50 -7.48 4.69 -0.25
C PHE A 50 -6.75 5.73 0.58
N VAL A 51 -5.60 6.16 0.06
CA VAL A 51 -4.83 7.27 0.61
C VAL A 51 -4.86 8.49 -0.30
N SER A 52 -4.58 9.65 0.28
CA SER A 52 -4.51 10.90 -0.47
C SER A 52 -3.27 10.91 -1.34
N GLN A 53 -3.42 11.37 -2.58
CA GLN A 53 -2.28 11.73 -3.41
C GLN A 53 -1.59 12.96 -2.83
N ILE A 54 -0.27 12.91 -2.75
CA ILE A 54 0.55 13.97 -2.15
C ILE A 54 1.55 14.48 -3.18
N ASN A 55 1.46 15.77 -3.48
CA ASN A 55 2.44 16.47 -4.27
C ASN A 55 3.36 17.31 -3.36
N ARG A 56 4.67 17.21 -3.60
CA ARG A 56 5.71 17.91 -2.81
C ARG A 56 5.65 19.43 -2.95
N LYS A 57 5.05 19.93 -4.03
CA LYS A 57 4.94 21.38 -4.33
C LYS A 57 3.72 22.04 -3.70
N GLU A 58 2.84 21.27 -3.04
CA GLU A 58 1.64 21.83 -2.43
C GLU A 58 1.95 22.49 -1.08
N PHE A 59 1.35 23.65 -0.81
CA PHE A 59 1.52 24.38 0.44
C PHE A 59 1.11 23.54 1.67
N PHE A 60 0.06 22.72 1.54
CA PHE A 60 -0.42 21.82 2.59
C PHE A 60 0.27 20.45 2.62
N PHE A 61 1.44 20.32 2.00
CA PHE A 61 2.20 19.07 1.91
C PHE A 61 2.40 18.41 3.27
N ILE A 62 2.93 19.14 4.25
CA ILE A 62 3.23 18.61 5.60
C ILE A 62 1.96 18.06 6.24
N PHE A 63 0.86 18.81 6.19
CA PHE A 63 -0.40 18.41 6.80
C PHE A 63 -0.97 17.13 6.16
N LYS A 64 -0.99 17.06 4.82
CA LYS A 64 -1.42 15.87 4.09
C LYS A 64 -0.51 14.66 4.37
N PHE A 65 0.79 14.90 4.52
CA PHE A 65 1.75 13.85 4.81
C PHE A 65 1.59 13.28 6.22
N ILE A 66 1.32 14.12 7.22
CA ILE A 66 0.96 13.68 8.58
C ILE A 66 -0.30 12.80 8.55
N ILE A 67 -1.34 13.22 7.83
CA ILE A 67 -2.57 12.43 7.67
C ILE A 67 -2.27 11.07 7.02
N LEU A 68 -1.41 11.05 5.99
CA LEU A 68 -0.99 9.80 5.33
C LEU A 68 -0.26 8.87 6.31
N ILE A 69 0.63 9.39 7.16
CA ILE A 69 1.32 8.60 8.19
C ILE A 69 0.30 8.00 9.16
N ILE A 70 -0.60 8.81 9.72
CA ILE A 70 -1.62 8.35 10.67
C ILE A 70 -2.50 7.26 10.06
N LYS A 71 -2.98 7.48 8.81
CA LYS A 71 -3.74 6.45 8.08
C LYS A 71 -2.94 5.17 7.87
N SER A 72 -1.66 5.30 7.50
CA SER A 72 -0.78 4.15 7.28
C SER A 72 -0.59 3.34 8.57
N ILE A 73 -0.46 4.00 9.72
CA ILE A 73 -0.38 3.34 11.03
C ILE A 73 -1.67 2.58 11.32
N PHE A 74 -2.83 3.23 11.14
CA PHE A 74 -4.11 2.59 11.39
C PHE A 74 -4.34 1.36 10.50
N ILE A 75 -4.07 1.48 9.20
CA ILE A 75 -4.17 0.37 8.24
C ILE A 75 -3.22 -0.77 8.64
N PHE A 76 -1.98 -0.44 9.00
CA PHE A 76 -1.00 -1.43 9.41
C PHE A 76 -1.42 -2.18 10.67
N LEU A 77 -1.93 -1.48 11.70
CA LEU A 77 -2.35 -2.11 12.94
C LEU A 77 -3.63 -2.94 12.78
N LYS A 78 -4.51 -2.54 11.86
CA LYS A 78 -5.74 -3.27 11.53
C LYS A 78 -5.45 -4.56 10.76
N GLU A 79 -4.65 -4.47 9.69
CA GLU A 79 -4.40 -5.60 8.79
C GLU A 79 -3.22 -6.48 9.24
N LYS A 80 -2.22 -5.89 9.89
CA LYS A 80 -0.98 -6.55 10.36
C LYS A 80 -0.27 -7.36 9.26
N PRO A 81 0.10 -6.74 8.11
CA PRO A 81 0.75 -7.46 7.02
C PRO A 81 2.09 -8.06 7.45
N ASP A 82 2.41 -9.23 6.91
CA ASP A 82 3.72 -9.88 7.05
C ASP A 82 4.72 -9.39 6.01
N TYR A 83 4.20 -9.06 4.83
CA TYR A 83 4.95 -8.54 3.70
C TYR A 83 4.30 -7.27 3.16
N VAL A 84 5.12 -6.29 2.79
CA VAL A 84 4.71 -5.11 2.04
C VAL A 84 5.45 -5.11 0.71
N ILE A 85 4.72 -5.19 -0.40
CA ILE A 85 5.27 -5.12 -1.75
C ILE A 85 4.96 -3.74 -2.30
N SER A 86 5.98 -2.99 -2.69
CA SER A 86 5.83 -1.62 -3.19
C SER A 86 6.51 -1.39 -4.53
N THR A 87 5.85 -0.63 -5.41
CA THR A 87 6.43 -0.07 -6.64
C THR A 87 7.09 1.30 -6.44
N GLY A 88 7.07 1.81 -5.20
CA GLY A 88 7.63 3.11 -4.84
C GLY A 88 6.62 4.24 -4.89
N ALA A 89 7.13 5.47 -4.83
CA ALA A 89 6.43 6.73 -4.64
C ALA A 89 6.24 7.19 -3.19
N LEU A 90 5.85 8.45 -3.04
CA LEU A 90 5.76 9.12 -1.74
C LEU A 90 4.62 8.58 -0.88
N ALA A 91 3.52 8.18 -1.51
CA ALA A 91 2.35 7.62 -0.84
C ALA A 91 2.65 6.29 -0.13
N THR A 92 3.65 5.53 -0.60
CA THR A 92 4.00 4.21 -0.08
C THR A 92 5.04 4.26 1.05
N TYR A 93 5.76 5.38 1.16
CA TYR A 93 6.86 5.52 2.11
C TYR A 93 6.44 5.26 3.57
N PRO A 94 5.33 5.82 4.10
CA PRO A 94 4.98 5.62 5.50
C PRO A 94 4.70 4.15 5.85
N ILE A 95 3.89 3.45 5.05
CA ILE A 95 3.57 2.03 5.31
C ILE A 95 4.81 1.13 5.24
N CYS A 96 5.73 1.42 4.32
CA CYS A 96 7.00 0.70 4.21
C CYS A 96 7.89 0.92 5.45
N ARG A 97 7.95 2.16 5.97
CA ARG A 97 8.73 2.46 7.18
C ARG A 97 8.12 1.81 8.42
N ILE A 98 6.80 1.84 8.56
CA ILE A 98 6.08 1.17 9.65
C ILE A 98 6.36 -0.34 9.60
N ALA A 99 6.23 -0.97 8.43
CA ALA A 99 6.54 -2.38 8.27
C ALA A 99 7.96 -2.74 8.71
N LYS A 100 8.97 -1.96 8.29
CA LYS A 100 10.36 -2.15 8.75
C LYS A 100 10.51 -1.99 10.27
N PHE A 101 9.83 -1.01 10.87
CA PHE A 101 9.84 -0.80 12.32
C PHE A 101 9.30 -2.02 13.09
N PHE A 102 8.24 -2.64 12.58
CA PHE A 102 7.66 -3.87 13.12
C PHE A 102 8.37 -5.15 12.65
N LYS A 103 9.59 -5.06 12.10
CA LYS A 103 10.39 -6.18 11.59
C LYS A 103 9.68 -7.03 10.51
N LYS A 104 8.73 -6.43 9.78
CA LYS A 104 8.07 -7.03 8.62
C LYS A 104 8.92 -6.82 7.36
N LYS A 105 8.75 -7.70 6.38
CA LYS A 105 9.54 -7.68 5.14
C LYS A 105 8.94 -6.67 4.16
N VAL A 106 9.79 -5.83 3.60
CA VAL A 106 9.42 -4.88 2.53
C VAL A 106 10.15 -5.29 1.26
N ILE A 107 9.40 -5.51 0.19
CA ILE A 107 9.89 -5.89 -1.13
C ILE A 107 9.61 -4.73 -2.07
N TYR A 108 10.64 -4.29 -2.77
CA TYR A 108 10.53 -3.25 -3.79
C TYR A 108 10.60 -3.90 -5.17
N ILE A 109 9.72 -3.47 -6.09
CA ILE A 109 9.65 -3.95 -7.47
C ILE A 109 9.56 -2.74 -8.41
N GLN A 110 10.24 -2.82 -9.56
CA GLN A 110 10.27 -1.78 -10.60
C GLN A 110 10.64 -2.42 -11.95
#